data_AF-A0A2V5U3J0-F1
#
_entry.id   AF-A0A2V5U3J0-F1
#
_cell.length_a   1.000
_cell.length_b   1.000
_cell.length_c   1.000
_cell.angle_alpha   90.00
_cell.angle_beta   90.00
_cell.angle_gamma   90.00
#
_symmetry.space_group_name_H-M   'P 1'
#
loop_
_entity.id
_entity.type
_entity.pdbx_description
1 polymer ?
#
loop_
_entity_poly.entity_id
_entity_poly.type
_entity_poly.pdbx_seq_one_letter_code
_entity_poly.pdbx_strand_id
1 'polypeptide(L)'
;PLPIMKESLEILRGLPKAELLWASVREVLNVFQAAACRCHIVTVPHDILEKLVALGGKDLHEVSLDTVRMFHRDAVAAGFKL
;
A
#
# COMPACT_ATOMS: atom_id res chain seq x y z
N PRO A 1 13.22 -5.97 -2.50
CA PRO A 1 13.88 -4.64 -2.45
C PRO A 1 14.19 -4.13 -1.03
N LEU A 2 13.45 -4.56 0.00
CA LEU A 2 13.66 -4.06 1.38
C LEU A 2 15.11 -4.13 1.91
N PRO A 3 15.88 -5.23 1.76
CA PRO A 3 17.28 -5.27 2.22
C PRO A 3 18.12 -4.17 1.59
N ILE A 4 18.05 -4.02 0.27
CA ILE A 4 18.78 -3.01 -0.52
C ILE A 4 18.44 -1.59 -0.04
N MET A 5 17.17 -1.31 0.23
CA MET A 5 16.73 0.02 0.69
C MET A 5 17.24 0.34 2.09
N LYS A 6 17.28 -0.66 2.99
CA LYS A 6 17.84 -0.49 4.34
C LYS A 6 19.35 -0.25 4.28
N GLU A 7 20.07 -1.04 3.49
CA GLU A 7 21.51 -0.85 3.29
C GLU A 7 21.81 0.52 2.67
N SER A 8 20.99 0.97 1.72
CA SER A 8 21.13 2.31 1.13
C SER A 8 20.97 3.42 2.17
N LEU A 9 20.03 3.30 3.11
CA LEU A 9 19.88 4.25 4.21
C LEU A 9 21.12 4.29 5.13
N GLU A 10 21.73 3.13 5.38
CA GLU A 10 22.96 3.06 6.17
C GLU A 10 24.13 3.78 5.47
N ILE A 11 24.25 3.63 4.15
CA ILE A 11 25.24 4.37 3.34
C ILE A 11 25.03 5.88 3.45
N LEU A 12 23.78 6.35 3.49
CA LEU A 12 23.45 7.77 3.58
C LEU A 12 23.61 8.37 5.00
N ARG A 13 23.88 7.59 6.04
CA ARG A 13 23.89 8.05 7.44
C ARG A 13 24.83 9.26 7.69
N GLY A 14 25.91 9.40 6.92
CA GLY A 14 26.86 10.52 7.02
C GLY A 14 26.58 11.70 6.08
N LEU A 15 25.50 11.65 5.31
CA LEU A 15 25.19 12.61 4.24
C LEU A 15 23.87 13.33 4.53
N PRO A 16 23.87 14.35 5.41
CA PRO A 16 22.63 14.95 5.94
C PRO A 16 21.79 15.71 4.89
N LYS A 17 22.34 15.94 3.70
CA LYS A 17 21.65 16.57 2.57
C LYS A 17 21.14 15.56 1.53
N ALA A 18 21.44 14.27 1.71
CA ALA A 18 21.06 13.24 0.76
C ALA A 18 19.73 12.60 1.17
N GLU A 19 18.86 12.38 0.19
CA GLU A 19 17.59 11.69 0.37
C GLU A 19 17.55 10.44 -0.50
N LEU A 20 16.96 9.37 0.06
CA LEU A 20 16.78 8.10 -0.63
C LEU A 20 15.43 8.13 -1.36
N LEU A 21 15.49 8.00 -2.69
CA LEU A 21 14.34 7.91 -3.58
C LEU A 21 14.07 6.45 -3.95
N TRP A 22 12.95 5.89 -3.52
CA TRP A 22 12.44 4.63 -4.05
C TRP A 22 11.62 4.89 -5.32
N ALA A 23 12.21 4.57 -6.47
CA ALA A 23 11.53 4.57 -7.76
C ALA A 23 11.08 3.15 -8.21
N SER A 24 10.21 3.06 -9.22
CA SER A 24 9.66 1.79 -9.73
C SER A 24 8.81 1.01 -8.71
N VAL A 25 7.90 1.71 -8.03
CA VAL A 25 6.82 1.08 -7.27
C VAL A 25 5.90 0.30 -8.22
N ARG A 26 5.62 -0.97 -7.89
CA ARG A 26 4.75 -1.86 -8.68
C ARG A 26 3.52 -2.34 -7.93
N GLU A 27 3.56 -2.24 -6.61
CA GLU A 27 2.50 -2.70 -5.72
C GLU A 27 2.26 -1.67 -4.61
N VAL A 28 1.03 -1.58 -4.13
CA VAL A 28 0.68 -0.78 -2.94
C VAL A 28 1.54 -1.16 -1.73
N LEU A 29 1.88 -2.46 -1.60
CA LEU A 29 2.76 -2.96 -0.54
C LEU A 29 4.13 -2.24 -0.51
N ASN A 30 4.67 -1.82 -1.66
CA ASN A 30 5.97 -1.15 -1.70
C ASN A 30 5.93 0.21 -0.99
N VAL A 31 4.78 0.90 -0.98
CA VAL A 31 4.61 2.17 -0.26
C VAL A 31 4.67 1.94 1.26
N PHE A 32 4.00 0.90 1.75
CA PHE A 32 4.09 0.50 3.16
C PHE A 32 5.51 0.07 3.56
N GLN A 33 6.21 -0.64 2.67
CA GLN A 33 7.61 -1.03 2.88
C GLN A 33 8.53 0.19 2.94
N ALA A 34 8.34 1.16 2.04
CA ALA A 34 9.10 2.42 2.02
C ALA A 34 8.89 3.21 3.32
N ALA A 35 7.65 3.30 3.80
CA ALA A 35 7.33 3.92 5.09
C ALA A 35 7.96 3.16 6.27
N ALA A 36 7.84 1.82 6.28
CA ALA A 36 8.37 0.97 7.35
C ALA A 36 9.91 1.03 7.46
N CYS A 37 10.62 1.18 6.35
CA CYS A 37 12.07 1.39 6.36
C CYS A 37 12.50 2.85 6.50
N ARG A 38 11.56 3.81 6.56
CA ARG A 38 11.84 5.26 6.59
C ARG A 38 12.62 5.75 5.37
N CYS A 39 12.26 5.26 4.18
CA CYS A 39 12.70 5.85 2.93
C CYS A 39 12.19 7.30 2.84
N HIS A 40 13.04 8.22 2.37
CA HIS A 40 12.76 9.65 2.37
C HIS A 40 11.68 10.02 1.35
N ILE A 41 11.79 9.48 0.13
CA ILE A 41 10.90 9.80 -0.99
C ILE A 41 10.51 8.50 -1.70
N VAL A 42 9.23 8.36 -2.03
CA VAL A 42 8.72 7.26 -2.86
C VAL A 42 7.94 7.85 -4.03
N THR A 43 8.25 7.41 -5.25
CA THR A 43 7.47 7.79 -6.45
C THR A 43 6.50 6.67 -6.79
N VAL A 44 5.23 7.00 -6.97
CA VAL A 44 4.15 6.03 -7.16
C VAL A 44 3.37 6.36 -8.44
N PRO A 45 3.15 5.38 -9.34
CA PRO A 45 2.19 5.52 -10.44
C PRO A 45 0.78 5.88 -9.95
N HIS A 46 0.04 6.67 -10.72
CA HIS A 46 -1.29 7.17 -10.32
C HIS A 46 -2.28 6.04 -9.98
N ASP A 47 -2.29 4.95 -10.72
CA ASP A 47 -3.17 3.80 -10.47
C ASP A 47 -2.86 3.09 -9.15
N ILE A 48 -1.59 3.03 -8.73
CA ILE A 48 -1.18 2.50 -7.43
C ILE A 48 -1.53 3.51 -6.32
N LEU A 49 -1.39 4.80 -6.57
CA LEU A 49 -1.76 5.85 -5.62
C LEU A 49 -3.27 5.83 -5.34
N GLU A 50 -4.10 5.70 -6.37
CA GLU A 50 -5.55 5.56 -6.22
C GLU A 50 -5.94 4.34 -5.38
N LYS A 51 -5.31 3.19 -5.63
CA LYS A 51 -5.51 1.97 -4.82
C LYS A 51 -5.05 2.17 -3.38
N LEU A 52 -3.92 2.86 -3.19
CA LEU A 52 -3.41 3.20 -1.85
C LEU A 52 -4.41 4.09 -1.11
N VAL A 53 -5.00 5.10 -1.75
CA VAL A 53 -6.02 5.97 -1.13
C VAL A 53 -7.30 5.18 -0.84
N ALA A 54 -7.72 4.28 -1.75
CA ALA A 54 -8.91 3.46 -1.54
C ALA A 54 -8.75 2.44 -0.39
N LEU A 55 -7.53 1.98 -0.13
CA LEU A 55 -7.17 1.09 0.98
C LEU A 55 -6.80 1.86 2.26
N GLY A 56 -6.18 3.02 2.11
CA GLY A 56 -5.55 3.80 3.16
C GLY A 56 -6.61 4.42 4.07
N GLY A 57 -6.65 3.97 5.32
CA GLY A 57 -7.57 4.48 6.34
C GLY A 57 -8.93 3.78 6.39
N LYS A 58 -9.17 2.75 5.55
CA LYS A 58 -10.31 1.87 5.78
C LYS A 58 -10.03 0.94 6.94
N ASP A 59 -10.97 0.86 7.86
CA ASP A 59 -10.91 -0.11 8.93
C ASP A 59 -11.05 -1.54 8.36
N LEU A 60 -10.24 -2.48 8.86
CA LEU A 60 -10.22 -3.85 8.33
C LEU A 60 -11.56 -4.58 8.54
N HIS A 61 -12.29 -4.24 9.61
CA HIS A 61 -13.63 -4.77 9.85
C HIS A 61 -14.63 -4.21 8.84
N GLU A 62 -14.55 -2.92 8.50
CA GLU A 62 -15.38 -2.31 7.44
C GLU A 62 -15.12 -2.95 6.07
N VAL A 63 -13.85 -3.17 5.70
CA VAL A 63 -13.50 -3.86 4.44
C VAL A 63 -14.07 -5.28 4.41
N SER A 64 -13.96 -6.00 5.53
CA SER A 64 -14.51 -7.35 5.66
C SER A 64 -16.04 -7.33 5.56
N LEU A 65 -16.69 -6.38 6.22
CA LEU A 65 -18.14 -6.21 6.21
C LEU A 65 -18.68 -5.86 4.81
N ASP A 66 -18.01 -4.96 4.09
CA ASP A 66 -18.37 -4.61 2.71
C ASP A 66 -18.26 -5.81 1.77
N THR A 67 -17.27 -6.68 2.00
CA THR A 67 -17.12 -7.94 1.27
C THR A 67 -18.31 -8.88 1.54
N VAL A 68 -18.72 -9.03 2.82
CA VAL A 68 -19.91 -9.83 3.17
C VAL A 68 -21.19 -9.25 2.56
N ARG A 69 -21.34 -7.92 2.57
CA ARG A 69 -22.48 -7.23 1.94
C ARG A 69 -22.51 -7.45 0.43
N MET A 70 -21.35 -7.47 -0.24
CA MET A 70 -21.24 -7.82 -1.65
C MET A 70 -21.76 -9.24 -1.90
N PHE A 71 -21.25 -10.24 -1.17
CA PHE A 71 -21.70 -11.63 -1.31
C PHE A 71 -23.21 -11.79 -1.08
N HIS A 72 -23.75 -11.13 -0.05
CA HIS A 72 -25.19 -11.17 0.21
C HIS A 72 -25.99 -10.60 -0.98
N ARG A 73 -25.58 -9.45 -1.53
CA ARG A 73 -26.24 -8.85 -2.70
C ARG A 73 -26.19 -9.77 -3.92
N ASP A 74 -25.05 -10.37 -4.19
CA ASP A 74 -24.87 -11.27 -5.34
C ASP A 74 -25.74 -12.53 -5.18
N ALA A 75 -25.84 -13.09 -3.98
CA ALA A 75 -26.68 -14.25 -3.70
C ALA A 75 -28.19 -13.92 -3.85
N VAL A 76 -28.64 -12.77 -3.36
CA VAL A 76 -30.01 -12.31 -3.57
C VAL A 76 -30.30 -12.08 -5.07
N ALA A 77 -29.37 -11.45 -5.79
CA ALA A 77 -29.50 -11.23 -7.24
C ALA A 77 -29.55 -12.55 -8.04
N ALA A 78 -28.89 -13.59 -7.56
CA ALA A 78 -28.95 -14.93 -8.13
C ALA A 78 -30.21 -15.74 -7.73
N GLY A 79 -31.10 -15.17 -6.90
CA GLY A 79 -32.38 -15.79 -6.51
C GLY A 79 -32.30 -16.72 -5.30
N PHE A 80 -31.18 -16.72 -4.57
CA PHE A 80 -31.09 -17.45 -3.29
C PHE A 80 -31.91 -16.73 -2.21
N LYS A 81 -32.57 -17.50 -1.34
CA LYS A 81 -33.14 -17.01 -0.08
C LYS A 81 -32.14 -17.25 1.05
N LEU A 82 -31.73 -16.17 1.70
CA LEU A 82 -30.77 -16.13 2.81
C LEU A 82 -31.45 -15.72 4.11
#